data_AF-A0A9P0NTB5-F1
#
_entry.id   AF-A0A9P0NTB5-F1
#
_cell.length_a   1.000
_cell.length_b   1.000
_cell.length_c   1.000
_cell.angle_alpha   90.00
_cell.angle_beta   90.00
_cell.angle_gamma   90.00
#
_symmetry.space_group_name_H-M   'P 1'
#
loop_
_entity.id
_entity.type
_entity.pdbx_description
1 polymer ?
#
loop_
_entity_poly.entity_id
_entity_poly.type
_entity_poly.pdbx_seq_one_letter_code
_entity_poly.pdbx_strand_id
1 'polypeptide(L)'
;MNWQKRLWLTIRDFLTYRNSLPKMIPDNEFKSHDDFMFDSRNYYVKGASFNYVISQQMSIAVSKQQGLTNSLRKCPPAVYAYSKQFERALAAQIIMLAPMAPHFSSELWSGFVSAPKRLNNSEEIIWDKAVLDQEWPVVDLDYQLELSFQVNGHENALVKIARKDLENLPKEKALEMALQQKEVQTTLTKRNILDVRYDCHKGFDGILNIITDQPPPKVKEADSV
;
A
#
# COMPACT_ATOMS: atom_id res chain seq x y z
N MET A 1 -7.25 -20.66 -9.12
CA MET A 1 -6.24 -21.23 -10.03
C MET A 1 -5.61 -20.20 -11.00
N ASN A 2 -6.38 -19.30 -11.62
CA ASN A 2 -5.83 -18.34 -12.60
C ASN A 2 -4.82 -17.33 -12.02
N TRP A 3 -4.97 -16.88 -10.77
CA TRP A 3 -4.06 -15.90 -10.18
C TRP A 3 -2.65 -16.44 -9.91
N GLN A 4 -2.51 -17.63 -9.31
CA GLN A 4 -1.19 -18.26 -9.10
C GLN A 4 -0.44 -18.44 -10.41
N LYS A 5 -1.13 -18.87 -11.48
CA LYS A 5 -0.54 -18.94 -12.83
C LYS A 5 -0.02 -17.57 -13.30
N ARG A 6 -0.73 -16.48 -13.03
CA ARG A 6 -0.29 -15.12 -13.39
C ARG A 6 0.96 -14.71 -12.61
N LEU A 7 1.07 -15.04 -11.32
CA LEU A 7 2.29 -14.81 -10.54
C LEU A 7 3.47 -15.61 -11.07
N TRP A 8 3.26 -16.90 -11.36
CA TRP A 8 4.28 -17.75 -11.98
C TRP A 8 4.83 -17.15 -13.27
N LEU A 9 3.93 -16.70 -14.16
CA LEU A 9 4.32 -16.05 -15.41
C LEU A 9 5.06 -14.74 -15.14
N THR A 10 4.70 -13.97 -14.11
CA THR A 10 5.42 -12.74 -13.74
C THR A 10 6.87 -13.03 -13.33
N ILE A 11 7.13 -14.08 -12.54
CA ILE A 11 8.51 -14.51 -12.22
C ILE A 11 9.27 -14.92 -13.46
N ARG A 12 8.63 -15.70 -14.35
CA ARG A 12 9.25 -16.12 -15.61
C ARG A 12 9.61 -14.92 -16.49
N ASP A 13 8.71 -13.95 -16.62
CA ASP A 13 8.95 -12.76 -17.44
C ASP A 13 10.07 -11.89 -16.79
N PHE A 14 10.08 -11.76 -15.45
CA PHE A 14 11.18 -11.13 -14.70
C PHE A 14 12.53 -11.78 -14.97
N LEU A 15 12.62 -13.11 -14.84
CA LEU A 15 13.83 -13.86 -15.13
C LEU A 15 14.28 -13.70 -16.58
N THR A 16 13.34 -13.73 -17.52
CA THR A 16 13.61 -13.56 -18.95
C THR A 16 14.30 -12.23 -19.22
N TYR A 17 13.74 -11.13 -18.70
CA TYR A 17 14.28 -9.79 -18.94
C TYR A 17 15.53 -9.47 -18.13
N ARG A 18 15.79 -10.17 -17.01
CA ARG A 18 17.05 -10.03 -16.25
C ARG A 18 18.21 -10.77 -16.90
N ASN A 19 17.95 -11.93 -17.50
CA ASN A 19 18.94 -12.67 -18.26
C ASN A 19 19.22 -12.00 -19.62
N SER A 20 18.16 -11.60 -20.34
CA SER A 20 18.25 -10.92 -21.63
C SER A 20 17.68 -9.50 -21.53
N LEU A 21 18.56 -8.55 -21.27
CA LEU A 21 18.18 -7.16 -21.04
C LEU A 21 17.48 -6.54 -22.26
N PRO A 22 16.24 -6.03 -22.11
CA PRO A 22 15.55 -5.33 -23.18
C PRO A 22 16.17 -3.95 -23.41
N LYS A 23 15.81 -3.32 -24.54
CA LYS A 23 16.14 -1.91 -24.79
C LYS A 23 15.49 -1.04 -23.72
N MET A 24 16.23 -0.03 -23.28
CA MET A 24 15.73 0.96 -22.34
C MET A 24 14.64 1.81 -23.02
N ILE A 25 13.62 2.18 -22.25
CA ILE A 25 12.59 3.15 -22.64
C ILE A 25 13.04 4.56 -22.24
N PRO A 26 12.46 5.64 -22.80
CA PRO A 26 12.82 7.01 -22.42
C PRO A 26 12.74 7.24 -20.91
N ASP A 27 13.67 8.03 -20.35
CA ASP A 27 13.83 8.21 -18.91
C ASP A 27 12.57 8.75 -18.21
N ASN A 28 11.81 9.63 -18.88
CA ASN A 28 10.55 10.15 -18.34
C ASN A 28 9.46 9.08 -18.25
N GLU A 29 9.37 8.21 -19.25
CA GLU A 29 8.45 7.07 -19.27
C GLU A 29 8.86 6.03 -18.22
N PHE A 30 10.15 5.73 -18.14
CA PHE A 30 10.70 4.84 -17.11
C PHE A 30 10.41 5.35 -15.71
N LYS A 31 10.69 6.63 -15.44
CA LYS A 31 10.43 7.27 -14.15
C LYS A 31 8.96 7.20 -13.77
N SER A 32 8.05 7.45 -14.71
CA SER A 32 6.60 7.34 -14.47
C SER A 32 6.21 5.91 -14.01
N HIS A 33 6.77 4.88 -14.65
CA HIS A 33 6.53 3.51 -14.23
C HIS A 33 7.19 3.15 -12.89
N ASP A 34 8.38 3.67 -12.61
CA ASP A 34 9.09 3.46 -11.35
C ASP A 34 8.33 4.10 -10.17
N ASP A 35 7.86 5.34 -10.35
CA ASP A 35 7.02 6.06 -9.39
C ASP A 35 5.66 5.33 -9.20
N PHE A 36 5.06 4.80 -10.27
CA PHE A 36 3.86 3.96 -10.20
C PHE A 36 4.08 2.65 -9.42
N MET A 37 5.27 2.03 -9.56
CA MET A 37 5.63 0.83 -8.78
C MET A 37 5.87 1.14 -7.32
N PHE A 38 6.49 2.27 -7.01
CA PHE A 38 6.62 2.76 -5.65
C PHE A 38 5.24 2.96 -5.00
N ASP A 39 4.32 3.64 -5.67
CA ASP A 39 2.96 3.86 -5.16
C ASP A 39 2.18 2.54 -5.02
N SER A 40 2.22 1.69 -6.06
CA SER A 40 1.54 0.39 -6.04
C SER A 40 2.03 -0.51 -4.91
N ARG A 41 3.34 -0.64 -4.70
CA ARG A 41 3.92 -1.44 -3.60
C ARG A 41 3.34 -0.97 -2.27
N ASN A 42 3.43 0.32 -1.99
CA ASN A 42 3.01 0.90 -0.72
C ASN A 42 1.50 0.77 -0.48
N TYR A 43 0.69 1.10 -1.49
CA TYR A 43 -0.77 0.99 -1.42
C TYR A 43 -1.21 -0.45 -1.08
N TYR A 44 -0.65 -1.44 -1.79
CA TYR A 44 -1.06 -2.83 -1.60
C TYR A 44 -0.44 -3.48 -0.36
N VAL A 45 0.80 -3.13 0.02
CA VAL A 45 1.40 -3.55 1.29
C VAL A 45 0.58 -3.03 2.47
N LYS A 46 0.22 -1.73 2.48
CA LYS A 46 -0.68 -1.15 3.49
C LYS A 46 -1.99 -1.94 3.58
N GLY A 47 -2.67 -2.10 2.45
CA GLY A 47 -3.96 -2.78 2.41
C GLY A 47 -3.90 -4.24 2.83
N ALA A 48 -2.93 -5.01 2.34
CA ALA A 48 -2.80 -6.42 2.70
C ALA A 48 -2.42 -6.58 4.18
N SER A 49 -1.45 -5.80 4.68
CA SER A 49 -1.00 -5.86 6.07
C SER A 49 -2.13 -5.54 7.06
N PHE A 50 -2.94 -4.52 6.77
CA PHE A 50 -4.08 -4.16 7.62
C PHE A 50 -5.07 -5.32 7.71
N ASN A 51 -5.33 -5.97 6.57
CA ASN A 51 -6.28 -7.08 6.51
C ASN A 51 -5.72 -8.40 7.07
N TYR A 52 -4.41 -8.56 7.12
CA TYR A 52 -3.77 -9.68 7.83
C TYR A 52 -3.79 -9.48 9.35
N VAL A 53 -3.39 -8.29 9.81
CA VAL A 53 -3.04 -8.06 11.22
C VAL A 53 -4.18 -7.43 12.01
N ILE A 54 -4.89 -6.47 11.44
CA ILE A 54 -5.87 -5.64 12.16
C ILE A 54 -7.29 -6.15 11.94
N SER A 55 -7.78 -6.14 10.69
CA SER A 55 -9.18 -6.51 10.42
C SER A 55 -9.39 -8.02 10.26
N GLN A 56 -8.32 -8.78 10.04
CA GLN A 56 -8.33 -10.24 9.79
C GLN A 56 -9.20 -10.68 8.59
N GLN A 57 -9.47 -9.77 7.64
CA GLN A 57 -10.28 -10.04 6.46
C GLN A 57 -9.43 -10.62 5.32
N MET A 58 -9.15 -11.92 5.40
CA MET A 58 -8.25 -12.61 4.46
C MET A 58 -8.67 -12.50 2.98
N SER A 59 -9.97 -12.49 2.69
CA SER A 59 -10.47 -12.32 1.32
C SER A 59 -10.09 -10.96 0.73
N ILE A 60 -10.06 -9.91 1.55
CA ILE A 60 -9.60 -8.57 1.14
C ILE A 60 -8.08 -8.55 0.99
N ALA A 61 -7.34 -9.20 1.89
CA ALA A 61 -5.88 -9.33 1.75
C ALA A 61 -5.50 -10.01 0.42
N VAL A 62 -6.19 -11.10 0.04
CA VAL A 62 -6.02 -11.74 -1.27
C VAL A 62 -6.35 -10.79 -2.42
N SER A 63 -7.43 -10.02 -2.29
CA SER A 63 -7.86 -9.06 -3.32
C SER A 63 -6.81 -7.95 -3.53
N LYS A 64 -6.17 -7.48 -2.45
CA LYS A 64 -5.05 -6.53 -2.52
C LYS A 64 -3.84 -7.13 -3.22
N GLN A 65 -3.47 -8.36 -2.90
CA GLN A 65 -2.37 -9.06 -3.58
C GLN A 65 -2.65 -9.30 -5.08
N GLN A 66 -3.89 -9.64 -5.45
CA GLN A 66 -4.29 -9.72 -6.85
C GLN A 66 -4.17 -8.37 -7.56
N GLY A 67 -4.51 -7.27 -6.86
CA GLY A 67 -4.30 -5.91 -7.33
C GLY A 67 -2.84 -5.59 -7.61
N LEU A 68 -1.93 -5.89 -6.69
CA LEU A 68 -0.49 -5.70 -6.88
C LEU A 68 0.04 -6.52 -8.07
N THR A 69 -0.41 -7.76 -8.20
CA THR A 69 -0.08 -8.60 -9.37
C THR A 69 -0.56 -7.96 -10.69
N ASN A 70 -1.73 -7.30 -10.69
CA ASN A 70 -2.21 -6.55 -11.85
C ASN A 70 -1.27 -5.38 -12.17
N SER A 71 -0.87 -4.60 -11.17
CA SER A 71 0.05 -3.46 -11.36
C SER A 71 1.40 -3.92 -11.92
N LEU A 72 2.02 -4.96 -11.35
CA LEU A 72 3.28 -5.54 -11.84
C LEU A 72 3.17 -5.94 -13.32
N ARG A 73 2.07 -6.58 -13.71
CA ARG A 73 1.85 -7.06 -15.08
C ARG A 73 1.50 -5.97 -16.10
N LYS A 74 1.29 -4.72 -15.67
CA LYS A 74 1.12 -3.57 -16.57
C LYS A 74 2.46 -2.96 -17.02
N CYS A 75 3.55 -3.27 -16.33
CA CYS A 75 4.85 -2.68 -16.60
C CYS A 75 5.45 -3.16 -17.94
N PRO A 76 6.16 -2.30 -18.68
CA PRO A 76 6.90 -2.70 -19.87
C PRO A 76 8.16 -3.52 -19.50
N PRO A 77 8.72 -4.29 -20.44
CA PRO A 77 9.91 -5.13 -20.20
C PRO A 77 11.11 -4.39 -19.57
N ALA A 78 11.35 -3.13 -19.96
CA ALA A 78 12.42 -2.32 -19.37
C ALA A 78 12.28 -2.16 -17.85
N VAL A 79 11.05 -2.04 -17.35
CA VAL A 79 10.79 -1.89 -15.91
C VAL A 79 11.08 -3.19 -15.17
N TYR A 80 10.74 -4.36 -15.73
CA TYR A 80 11.14 -5.66 -15.15
C TYR A 80 12.67 -5.79 -14.98
N ALA A 81 13.42 -5.25 -15.96
CA ALA A 81 14.86 -5.39 -16.02
C ALA A 81 15.63 -4.35 -15.20
N TYR A 82 15.15 -3.11 -15.15
CA TYR A 82 15.92 -1.96 -14.65
C TYR A 82 15.29 -1.23 -13.46
N SER A 83 14.03 -1.51 -13.09
CA SER A 83 13.37 -0.83 -11.97
C SER A 83 13.65 -1.53 -10.64
N LYS A 84 14.25 -0.78 -9.72
CA LYS A 84 14.37 -1.19 -8.32
C LYS A 84 13.00 -1.29 -7.66
N GLN A 85 12.06 -0.39 -7.96
CA GLN A 85 10.72 -0.42 -7.37
C GLN A 85 9.92 -1.64 -7.81
N PHE A 86 10.06 -2.07 -9.06
CA PHE A 86 9.49 -3.33 -9.53
C PHE A 86 10.04 -4.53 -8.76
N GLU A 87 11.35 -4.59 -8.58
CA GLU A 87 12.02 -5.67 -7.82
C GLU A 87 11.53 -5.73 -6.36
N ARG A 88 11.43 -4.58 -5.70
CA ARG A 88 10.87 -4.45 -4.33
C ARG A 88 9.40 -4.87 -4.27
N ALA A 89 8.59 -4.43 -5.23
CA ALA A 89 7.16 -4.75 -5.30
C ALA A 89 6.92 -6.25 -5.51
N LEU A 90 7.72 -6.88 -6.37
CA LEU A 90 7.66 -8.31 -6.62
C LEU A 90 8.09 -9.12 -5.39
N ALA A 91 9.15 -8.72 -4.70
CA ALA A 91 9.56 -9.35 -3.44
C ALA A 91 8.45 -9.25 -2.37
N ALA A 92 7.89 -8.06 -2.15
CA ALA A 92 6.79 -7.84 -1.22
C ALA A 92 5.57 -8.72 -1.55
N GLN A 93 5.23 -8.86 -2.84
CA GLN A 93 4.16 -9.75 -3.29
C GLN A 93 4.40 -11.21 -2.88
N ILE A 94 5.62 -11.73 -3.04
CA ILE A 94 5.94 -13.13 -2.72
C ILE A 94 5.91 -13.35 -1.19
N ILE A 95 6.45 -12.41 -0.42
CA ILE A 95 6.46 -12.45 1.06
C ILE A 95 5.04 -12.40 1.61
N MET A 96 4.21 -11.45 1.16
CA MET A 96 2.81 -11.33 1.62
C MET A 96 1.95 -12.56 1.27
N LEU A 97 2.33 -13.33 0.23
CA LEU A 97 1.64 -14.56 -0.16
C LEU A 97 2.00 -15.74 0.75
N ALA A 98 3.18 -15.72 1.37
CA ALA A 98 3.75 -16.86 2.08
C ALA A 98 2.85 -17.42 3.19
N PRO A 99 2.12 -16.63 4.00
CA PRO A 99 1.20 -17.16 5.00
C PRO A 99 0.07 -18.02 4.42
N MET A 100 -0.36 -17.77 3.17
CA MET A 100 -1.48 -18.46 2.54
C MET A 100 -1.07 -19.59 1.61
N ALA A 101 0.11 -19.49 1.00
CA ALA A 101 0.61 -20.46 0.03
C ALA A 101 2.12 -20.66 0.18
N PRO A 102 2.60 -21.15 1.34
CA PRO A 102 4.02 -21.14 1.70
C PRO A 102 4.90 -21.91 0.71
N HIS A 103 4.45 -23.07 0.24
CA HIS A 103 5.18 -23.87 -0.78
C HIS A 103 5.31 -23.12 -2.10
N PHE A 104 4.22 -22.49 -2.56
CA PHE A 104 4.21 -21.76 -3.81
C PHE A 104 5.06 -20.49 -3.71
N SER A 105 4.93 -19.74 -2.61
CA SER A 105 5.80 -18.59 -2.34
C SER A 105 7.27 -18.96 -2.27
N SER A 106 7.62 -20.12 -1.69
CA SER A 106 9.01 -20.59 -1.62
C SER A 106 9.59 -20.86 -3.01
N GLU A 107 8.80 -21.46 -3.90
CA GLU A 107 9.20 -21.68 -5.29
C GLU A 107 9.34 -20.36 -6.06
N LEU A 108 8.37 -19.44 -5.93
CA LEU A 108 8.46 -18.11 -6.55
C LEU A 108 9.68 -17.33 -6.03
N TRP A 109 9.99 -17.45 -4.74
CA TRP A 109 11.14 -16.81 -4.11
C TRP A 109 12.46 -17.38 -4.62
N SER A 110 12.56 -18.71 -4.76
CA SER A 110 13.73 -19.36 -5.37
C SER A 110 14.00 -18.81 -6.77
N GLY A 111 12.95 -18.71 -7.60
CA GLY A 111 13.04 -18.09 -8.92
C GLY A 111 13.44 -16.61 -8.85
N PHE A 112 12.83 -15.84 -7.95
CA PHE A 112 13.16 -14.42 -7.76
C PHE A 112 14.63 -14.21 -7.38
N VAL A 113 15.13 -14.96 -6.39
CA VAL A 113 16.52 -14.89 -5.93
C VAL A 113 17.47 -15.37 -7.03
N SER A 114 17.12 -16.35 -7.87
CA SER A 114 17.99 -16.79 -8.97
C SER A 114 18.24 -15.72 -10.06
N ALA A 115 17.49 -14.61 -10.05
CA ALA A 115 17.66 -13.57 -11.05
C ALA A 115 19.05 -12.90 -10.97
N PRO A 116 19.74 -12.73 -12.10
CA PRO A 116 20.97 -11.96 -12.13
C PRO A 116 20.69 -10.45 -12.04
N LYS A 117 21.74 -9.65 -11.81
CA LYS A 117 21.70 -8.17 -11.86
C LYS A 117 20.72 -7.54 -10.86
N ARG A 118 20.57 -8.14 -9.68
CA ARG A 118 19.72 -7.63 -8.58
C ARG A 118 20.02 -6.15 -8.30
N LEU A 119 18.98 -5.34 -8.15
CA LEU A 119 19.10 -3.88 -8.01
C LEU A 119 18.95 -3.42 -6.56
N ASN A 120 18.22 -4.19 -5.75
CA ASN A 120 17.99 -3.84 -4.36
C ASN A 120 19.19 -4.22 -3.50
N ASN A 121 19.80 -3.18 -2.95
CA ASN A 121 20.91 -3.22 -2.02
C ASN A 121 20.50 -2.79 -0.59
N SER A 122 19.20 -2.59 -0.32
CA SER A 122 18.72 -2.31 1.03
C SER A 122 18.57 -3.60 1.84
N GLU A 123 18.43 -3.44 3.15
CA GLU A 123 18.18 -4.53 4.12
C GLU A 123 16.76 -5.13 3.99
N GLU A 124 15.90 -4.58 3.13
CA GLU A 124 14.52 -5.03 2.94
C GLU A 124 14.42 -6.44 2.32
N ILE A 125 15.40 -6.82 1.49
CA ILE A 125 15.44 -8.13 0.84
C ILE A 125 16.71 -8.83 1.32
N ILE A 126 16.54 -9.86 2.14
CA ILE A 126 17.64 -10.65 2.68
C ILE A 126 17.90 -11.80 1.70
N TRP A 127 18.77 -11.54 0.71
CA TRP A 127 18.96 -12.38 -0.47
C TRP A 127 19.43 -13.82 -0.20
N ASP A 128 20.06 -14.05 0.94
CA ASP A 128 20.60 -15.34 1.39
C ASP A 128 19.60 -16.15 2.25
N LYS A 129 18.41 -15.61 2.49
CA LYS A 129 17.36 -16.24 3.29
C LYS A 129 16.18 -16.74 2.44
N ALA A 130 15.50 -17.77 2.95
CA ALA A 130 14.25 -18.24 2.35
C ALA A 130 13.12 -17.21 2.56
N VAL A 131 12.02 -17.34 1.81
CA VAL A 131 10.88 -16.41 1.91
C VAL A 131 10.28 -16.36 3.31
N LEU A 132 10.28 -17.49 4.02
CA LEU A 132 9.70 -17.60 5.36
C LEU A 132 10.57 -16.94 6.43
N ASP A 133 11.84 -16.66 6.11
CA ASP A 133 12.78 -15.98 7.00
C ASP A 133 12.94 -14.49 6.66
N GLN A 134 12.16 -13.99 5.70
CA GLN A 134 12.10 -12.55 5.39
C GLN A 134 11.26 -11.81 6.41
N GLU A 135 11.60 -10.54 6.63
CA GLU A 135 10.73 -9.64 7.37
C GLU A 135 9.47 -9.29 6.56
N TRP A 136 8.39 -9.00 7.27
CA TRP A 136 7.15 -8.57 6.62
C TRP A 136 7.37 -7.22 5.93
N PRO A 137 6.92 -7.03 4.67
CA PRO A 137 7.13 -5.78 3.97
C PRO A 137 6.36 -4.64 4.65
N VAL A 138 7.03 -3.51 4.79
CA VAL A 138 6.45 -2.29 5.39
C VAL A 138 6.32 -1.17 4.36
N VAL A 139 5.38 -0.26 4.63
CA VAL A 139 5.16 0.95 3.85
C VAL A 139 6.38 1.88 3.99
N ASP A 140 6.85 2.49 2.91
CA ASP A 140 7.96 3.43 2.92
C ASP A 140 7.65 4.65 3.81
N LEU A 141 8.66 5.15 4.55
CA LEU A 141 8.51 6.27 5.48
C LEU A 141 8.06 7.58 4.82
N ASP A 142 8.44 7.78 3.55
CA ASP A 142 8.06 8.96 2.78
C ASP A 142 6.73 8.78 2.01
N TYR A 143 6.13 7.59 2.05
CA TYR A 143 4.86 7.35 1.40
C TYR A 143 3.74 8.18 2.06
N GLN A 144 2.88 8.76 1.22
CA GLN A 144 1.81 9.63 1.67
C GLN A 144 0.60 8.79 2.12
N LEU A 145 0.44 8.66 3.43
CA LEU A 145 -0.71 8.03 4.07
C LEU A 145 -1.85 9.03 4.23
N GLU A 146 -3.06 8.51 4.40
CA GLU A 146 -4.25 9.33 4.52
C GLU A 146 -4.58 9.57 6.00
N LEU A 147 -4.90 10.81 6.35
CA LEU A 147 -5.52 11.18 7.61
C LEU A 147 -6.95 11.65 7.31
N SER A 148 -7.92 10.81 7.64
CA SER A 148 -9.34 11.07 7.45
C SER A 148 -9.91 11.81 8.65
N PHE A 149 -10.59 12.92 8.40
CA PHE A 149 -11.32 13.70 9.39
C PHE A 149 -12.79 13.37 9.29
N GLN A 150 -13.34 12.86 10.38
CA GLN A 150 -14.71 12.38 10.45
C GLN A 150 -15.51 13.14 11.50
N VAL A 151 -16.80 13.33 11.23
CA VAL A 151 -17.79 13.79 12.23
C VAL A 151 -18.85 12.71 12.37
N ASN A 152 -18.95 12.13 13.56
CA ASN A 152 -19.79 10.97 13.86
C ASN A 152 -19.60 9.79 12.88
N GLY A 153 -18.36 9.52 12.50
CA GLY A 153 -17.99 8.42 11.60
C GLY A 153 -18.21 8.69 10.11
N HIS A 154 -18.70 9.86 9.72
CA HIS A 154 -18.73 10.26 8.31
C HIS A 154 -17.48 11.01 7.94
N GLU A 155 -16.83 10.62 6.85
CA GLU A 155 -15.69 11.36 6.30
C GLU A 155 -16.14 12.74 5.79
N ASN A 156 -15.47 13.77 6.29
CA ASN A 156 -15.71 15.17 5.93
C ASN A 156 -14.55 15.74 5.10
N ALA A 157 -13.33 15.36 5.44
CA ALA A 157 -12.14 15.82 4.76
C ALA A 157 -11.03 14.77 4.90
N LEU A 158 -10.05 14.82 4.00
CA LEU A 158 -8.91 13.93 3.99
C LEU A 158 -7.67 14.73 3.61
N VAL A 159 -6.58 14.48 4.33
CA VAL A 159 -5.26 15.05 4.01
C VAL A 159 -4.23 13.94 3.86
N LYS A 160 -3.22 14.19 3.03
CA LYS A 160 -2.11 13.26 2.80
C LYS A 160 -0.88 13.72 3.59
N ILE A 161 -0.30 12.80 4.34
CA ILE A 161 0.84 13.05 5.24
C ILE A 161 1.85 11.92 5.06
N ALA A 162 3.15 12.24 5.01
CA ALA A 162 4.18 11.21 4.96
C ALA A 162 4.08 10.28 6.18
N ARG A 163 4.27 8.97 5.99
CA ARG A 163 4.19 7.97 7.07
C ARG A 163 4.99 8.37 8.31
N LYS A 164 6.24 8.81 8.12
CA LYS A 164 7.14 9.25 9.21
C LYS A 164 6.57 10.38 10.07
N ASP A 165 5.78 11.27 9.47
CA ASP A 165 5.19 12.41 10.15
C ASP A 165 3.86 12.01 10.80
N LEU A 166 3.06 11.19 10.10
CA LEU A 166 1.77 10.69 10.61
C LEU A 166 1.94 9.83 11.86
N GLU A 167 2.92 8.93 11.89
CA GLU A 167 3.18 8.05 13.05
C GLU A 167 3.56 8.80 14.32
N ASN A 168 4.02 10.04 14.19
CA ASN A 168 4.43 10.89 15.29
C ASN A 168 3.49 12.09 15.49
N LEU A 169 2.35 12.12 14.81
CA LEU A 169 1.39 13.23 14.87
C LEU A 169 0.58 13.15 16.18
N PRO A 170 0.69 14.12 17.09
CA PRO A 170 -0.11 14.12 18.31
C PRO A 170 -1.58 14.42 18.00
N LYS A 171 -2.47 13.88 18.84
CA LYS A 171 -3.93 14.03 18.72
C LYS A 171 -4.35 15.50 18.62
N GLU A 172 -3.73 16.37 19.41
CA GLU A 172 -4.04 17.80 19.48
C GLU A 172 -3.77 18.48 18.14
N LYS A 173 -2.62 18.18 17.52
CA LYS A 173 -2.27 18.72 16.20
C LYS A 173 -3.15 18.14 15.10
N ALA A 174 -3.51 16.86 15.16
CA ALA A 174 -4.48 16.27 14.24
C ALA A 174 -5.85 16.96 14.35
N LEU A 175 -6.30 17.30 15.57
CA LEU A 175 -7.53 18.04 15.80
C LEU A 175 -7.46 19.47 15.24
N GLU A 176 -6.35 20.18 15.47
CA GLU A 176 -6.11 21.50 14.87
C GLU A 176 -6.21 21.44 13.34
N MET A 177 -5.59 20.44 12.72
CA MET A 177 -5.66 20.23 11.28
C MET A 177 -7.09 19.96 10.79
N ALA A 178 -7.87 19.18 11.56
CA ALA A 178 -9.28 18.92 11.25
C ALA A 178 -10.12 20.21 11.33
N LEU A 179 -9.92 21.00 12.38
CA LEU A 179 -10.63 22.27 12.58
C LEU A 179 -10.25 23.34 11.57
N GLN A 180 -9.15 23.20 10.83
CA GLN A 180 -8.80 24.07 9.70
C GLN A 180 -9.52 23.69 8.39
N GLN A 181 -10.12 22.49 8.31
CA GLN A 181 -10.85 22.06 7.11
C GLN A 181 -12.24 22.69 7.06
N LYS A 182 -12.59 23.29 5.92
CA LYS A 182 -13.87 24.01 5.75
C LYS A 182 -15.07 23.08 5.88
N GLU A 183 -14.94 21.86 5.39
CA GLU A 183 -15.97 20.82 5.38
C GLU A 183 -16.28 20.34 6.82
N VAL A 184 -15.23 20.22 7.65
CA VAL A 184 -15.36 19.90 9.07
C VAL A 184 -16.00 21.06 9.82
N GLN A 185 -15.50 22.29 9.65
CA GLN A 185 -16.07 23.50 10.28
C GLN A 185 -17.56 23.64 9.96
N THR A 186 -17.92 23.53 8.68
CA THR A 186 -19.32 23.63 8.21
C THR A 186 -20.22 22.62 8.89
N THR A 187 -19.72 21.41 9.11
CA THR A 187 -20.48 20.34 9.77
C THR A 187 -20.63 20.60 11.27
N LEU A 188 -19.62 21.22 11.90
CA LEU A 188 -19.59 21.52 13.34
C LEU A 188 -20.36 22.79 13.74
N THR A 189 -20.64 23.74 12.83
CA THR A 189 -21.27 25.04 13.14
C THR A 189 -22.55 24.95 13.99
N LYS A 190 -23.30 23.84 13.91
CA LYS A 190 -24.56 23.62 14.63
C LYS A 190 -24.50 22.47 15.64
N ARG A 191 -23.30 22.04 16.04
CA ARG A 191 -23.08 20.81 16.82
C ARG A 191 -22.13 21.07 17.98
N ASN A 192 -22.43 20.47 19.13
CA ASN A 192 -21.51 20.49 20.26
C ASN A 192 -20.58 19.29 20.19
N ILE A 193 -19.27 19.51 20.34
CA ILE A 193 -18.28 18.43 20.41
C ILE A 193 -18.40 17.77 21.78
N LEU A 194 -18.63 16.45 21.79
CA LEU A 194 -18.71 15.63 22.99
C LEU A 194 -17.39 14.91 23.27
N ASP A 195 -16.73 14.41 22.22
CA ASP A 195 -15.50 13.63 22.31
C ASP A 195 -14.73 13.72 20.98
N VAL A 196 -13.44 13.42 21.03
CA VAL A 196 -12.58 13.31 19.85
C VAL A 196 -11.79 12.01 19.97
N ARG A 197 -11.95 11.12 19.00
CA ARG A 197 -11.22 9.85 18.92
C ARG A 197 -10.19 9.95 17.83
N TYR A 198 -8.96 9.59 18.15
CA TYR A 198 -7.86 9.56 17.19
C TYR A 198 -7.29 8.15 17.17
N ASP A 199 -7.37 7.51 16.00
CA ASP A 199 -6.81 6.20 15.75
C ASP A 199 -5.73 6.32 14.68
N CYS A 200 -4.52 5.90 15.01
CA CYS A 200 -3.39 5.90 14.10
C CYS A 200 -2.51 4.70 14.41
N HIS A 201 -2.50 3.74 13.49
CA HIS A 201 -1.65 2.55 13.59
C HIS A 201 -0.39 2.76 12.75
N LYS A 202 0.76 2.32 13.26
CA LYS A 202 2.04 2.42 12.54
C LYS A 202 1.94 1.75 11.17
N GLY A 203 2.30 2.49 10.12
CA GLY A 203 2.25 2.04 8.73
C GLY A 203 0.87 2.06 8.07
N PHE A 204 -0.15 2.63 8.71
CA PHE A 204 -1.53 2.69 8.20
C PHE A 204 -2.09 4.11 8.21
N ASP A 205 -3.23 4.26 7.53
CA ASP A 205 -3.97 5.52 7.52
C ASP A 205 -4.46 5.88 8.93
N GLY A 206 -4.54 7.18 9.21
CA GLY A 206 -5.05 7.73 10.45
C GLY A 206 -6.50 8.17 10.31
N ILE A 207 -7.24 8.10 11.41
CA ILE A 207 -8.62 8.56 11.49
C ILE A 207 -8.76 9.43 12.74
N LEU A 208 -9.22 10.67 12.55
CA LEU A 208 -9.68 11.51 13.64
C LEU A 208 -11.19 11.70 13.52
N ASN A 209 -11.93 11.15 14.47
CA ASN A 209 -13.38 11.20 14.51
C ASN A 209 -13.86 12.10 15.65
N ILE A 210 -14.52 13.19 15.28
CA ILE A 210 -15.15 14.15 16.19
C ILE A 210 -16.58 13.68 16.47
N ILE A 211 -16.87 13.36 17.72
CA ILE A 211 -18.19 12.92 18.17
C ILE A 211 -18.97 14.14 18.63
N THR A 212 -20.20 14.28 18.14
CA THR A 212 -21.10 15.38 18.48
C THR A 212 -22.43 14.91 19.03
N ASP A 213 -23.20 15.83 19.59
CA ASP A 213 -24.56 15.61 20.11
C ASP A 213 -25.61 15.24 19.06
N GLN A 214 -25.44 15.68 17.81
CA GLN A 214 -26.34 15.37 16.71
C GLN A 214 -26.03 14.03 16.04
N PRO A 215 -27.04 13.31 15.49
CA PRO A 215 -26.81 12.06 14.76
C PRO A 215 -25.92 12.27 13.52
N PRO A 216 -25.38 11.18 12.97
CA PRO A 216 -24.57 11.22 11.75
C PRO A 216 -25.34 11.93 10.62
N PRO A 217 -24.70 12.82 9.81
CA PRO A 217 -25.37 13.46 8.69
C PRO A 217 -26.06 12.42 7.80
N LYS A 218 -27.33 12.64 7.42
CA LYS A 218 -27.98 11.75 6.44
C LYS A 218 -27.19 11.83 5.13
N VAL A 219 -26.62 10.70 4.70
CA VAL A 219 -25.98 10.57 3.38
C VAL A 219 -27.06 10.87 2.34
N LYS A 220 -26.88 11.94 1.55
CA LYS A 220 -27.64 12.06 0.31
C LYS A 220 -27.06 11.00 -0.62
N GLU A 221 -27.83 9.97 -0.93
CA GLU A 221 -27.51 9.08 -2.04
C GLU A 221 -27.26 9.97 -3.25
N ALA A 222 -26.03 9.95 -3.76
CA ALA A 222 -25.72 10.60 -5.01
C ALA A 222 -26.52 9.85 -6.07
N ASP A 223 -27.43 10.54 -6.76
CA ASP A 223 -28.22 10.02 -7.85
C ASP A 223 -27.30 9.26 -8.82
N SER A 224 -27.39 7.93 -8.77
CA SER A 224 -26.82 7.05 -9.79
C SER A 224 -27.62 7.26 -11.07
N VAL A 225 -27.09 8.08 -11.96
CA VAL A 225 -27.50 8.20 -13.37
C VAL A 225 -26.86 7.08 -14.19
#